data_AF-A0A4P6FHM0-F1
#
_entry.id   AF-A0A4P6FHM0-F1
#
_cell.length_a   1.000
_cell.length_b   1.000
_cell.length_c   1.000
_cell.angle_alpha   90.00
_cell.angle_beta   90.00
_cell.angle_gamma   90.00
#
_symmetry.space_group_name_H-M   'P 1'
#
loop_
_entity.id
_entity.type
_entity.pdbx_description
1 polymer ?
#
loop_
_entity_poly.entity_id
_entity_poly.type
_entity_poly.pdbx_seq_one_letter_code
_entity_poly.pdbx_strand_id
1 'polypeptide(L)'
;MKMISLLLGTALAAAAPVAAAPIGGLKGRAVAGVEARAKLAQEINDSIFSFSELGFQEVETSRYLTDLLEKNGFTVERGTSGLPTGWVARWSHGSGGPVIALGSDIDGIPKASQKPGIPWREPMVEGAPGHGEGHNSGQAVNVVAALAVKELMERENIAGTLMLWPGVAEELVSGKAFMVRDGVFKDVDDVIFTHVSNNLGTAWGTPSGTGLVSVEYSFAGESAHSAGAPWRGKSALDAVELMNMGWNMRREHLRPEQRSHYVITDGGDQPNVVPSRASVWYYFREQDFKGIARNFALGNKIADAAAAMTDTVVTRRILGTAAPRHFNKPMAEAAYANIKAVGLPTWSDDEQAFAKAVQKSVGADKQEGLAKELDKFEPPLAEPKSGGSDDIGDVSWVVPTITIGYPSNIPELPGHNWSNAIAMATPIAHKGVVAGSKVVAMTILDLLTKPKLRQAAKDYFTNVQTKDQKYEPMLSAADRPPIEINREIMARYKPELSRYYYDPARYPTYLDQLGIKFPTLEKPAAPTAPAAKGD
;
A
#
# COMPACT_ATOMS: atom_id res chain seq x y z
N MET A 1 -62.56 -0.73 34.67
CA MET A 1 -61.56 -1.72 34.20
C MET A 1 -60.17 -1.11 34.39
N LYS A 2 -59.38 -1.62 35.33
CA LYS A 2 -57.99 -1.21 35.58
C LYS A 2 -57.11 -1.86 34.50
N MET A 3 -56.44 -1.07 33.67
CA MET A 3 -55.35 -1.55 32.82
C MET A 3 -54.02 -1.12 33.43
N ILE A 4 -53.22 -2.12 33.77
CA ILE A 4 -51.85 -2.03 34.25
C ILE A 4 -50.95 -1.94 33.01
N SER A 5 -50.23 -0.84 32.85
CA SER A 5 -49.13 -0.73 31.87
C SER A 5 -47.81 -1.02 32.58
N LEU A 6 -47.18 -2.12 32.17
CA LEU A 6 -45.87 -2.57 32.63
C LEU A 6 -44.79 -1.88 31.79
N LEU A 7 -44.02 -0.96 32.39
CA LEU A 7 -42.83 -0.38 31.78
C LEU A 7 -41.64 -1.32 32.02
N LEU A 8 -41.16 -1.99 30.96
CA LEU A 8 -39.88 -2.69 30.97
C LEU A 8 -38.77 -1.67 30.67
N GLY A 9 -38.01 -1.28 31.71
CA GLY A 9 -36.78 -0.52 31.54
C GLY A 9 -35.62 -1.47 31.21
N THR A 10 -35.15 -1.45 29.96
CA THR A 10 -33.88 -2.06 29.58
C THR A 10 -32.74 -1.12 29.98
N ALA A 11 -32.01 -1.48 31.03
CA ALA A 11 -30.76 -0.82 31.39
C ALA A 11 -29.69 -1.17 30.33
N LEU A 12 -29.29 -0.19 29.52
CA LEU A 12 -28.04 -0.28 28.75
C LEU A 12 -26.88 -0.26 29.75
N ALA A 13 -26.20 -1.39 29.91
CA ALA A 13 -24.90 -1.42 30.55
C ALA A 13 -23.89 -0.78 29.59
N ALA A 14 -23.39 0.41 29.94
CA ALA A 14 -22.25 1.02 29.27
C ALA A 14 -21.03 0.10 29.45
N ALA A 15 -20.46 -0.38 28.34
CA ALA A 15 -19.22 -1.13 28.36
C ALA A 15 -18.09 -0.21 28.86
N ALA A 16 -17.41 -0.60 29.94
CA ALA A 16 -16.24 0.11 30.41
C ALA A 16 -15.09 0.00 29.38
N PRO A 17 -14.28 1.05 29.18
CA PRO A 17 -13.12 0.98 28.30
C PRO A 17 -12.18 -0.12 28.80
N VAL A 18 -11.84 -1.05 27.90
CA VAL A 18 -10.88 -2.13 28.19
C VAL A 18 -9.52 -1.48 28.39
N ALA A 19 -9.07 -1.37 29.64
CA ALA A 19 -7.73 -0.92 29.96
C ALA A 19 -6.71 -1.90 29.34
N ALA A 20 -5.72 -1.37 28.62
CA ALA A 20 -4.65 -2.16 28.02
C ALA A 20 -3.93 -3.00 29.10
N ALA A 21 -3.71 -4.29 28.82
CA ALA A 21 -3.02 -5.18 29.76
C ALA A 21 -1.57 -4.70 29.99
N PRO A 22 -0.99 -4.86 31.19
CA PRO A 22 0.37 -4.40 31.47
C PRO A 22 1.40 -5.09 30.55
N ILE A 23 2.18 -4.29 29.82
CA ILE A 23 3.25 -4.81 28.96
C ILE A 23 4.46 -5.19 29.85
N GLY A 24 4.68 -6.49 30.06
CA GLY A 24 5.76 -7.01 30.90
C GLY A 24 6.98 -7.56 30.12
N GLY A 25 8.11 -7.73 30.82
CA GLY A 25 9.28 -8.48 30.35
C GLY A 25 9.93 -7.95 29.07
N LEU A 26 10.24 -8.84 28.12
CA LEU A 26 10.88 -8.49 26.83
C LEU A 26 10.04 -7.52 25.99
N LYS A 27 8.71 -7.71 25.97
CA LYS A 27 7.80 -6.85 25.19
C LYS A 27 7.79 -5.42 25.73
N GLY A 28 7.84 -5.24 27.05
CA GLY A 28 7.92 -3.91 27.66
C GLY A 28 9.21 -3.19 27.25
N ARG A 29 10.33 -3.93 27.23
CA ARG A 29 11.62 -3.39 26.76
C ARG A 29 11.63 -3.07 25.26
N ALA A 30 10.92 -3.85 24.44
CA ALA A 30 10.77 -3.57 23.01
C ALA A 30 9.96 -2.29 22.78
N VAL A 31 8.85 -2.13 23.50
CA VAL A 31 8.02 -0.91 23.45
C VAL A 31 8.82 0.33 23.83
N ALA A 32 9.58 0.27 24.93
CA ALA A 32 10.46 1.37 25.32
C ALA A 32 11.55 1.65 24.28
N GLY A 33 12.13 0.61 23.66
CA GLY A 33 13.12 0.74 22.59
C GLY A 33 12.57 1.39 21.31
N VAL A 34 11.28 1.16 21.01
CA VAL A 34 10.56 1.85 19.93
C VAL A 34 10.27 3.31 20.29
N GLU A 35 9.82 3.59 21.51
CA GLU A 35 9.54 4.95 21.98
C GLU A 35 10.80 5.84 21.97
N ALA A 36 11.93 5.29 22.40
CA ALA A 36 13.23 5.97 22.33
C ALA A 36 13.66 6.33 20.89
N ARG A 37 13.03 5.71 19.89
CA ARG A 37 13.27 5.91 18.45
C ARG A 37 12.13 6.64 17.75
N ALA A 38 11.18 7.22 18.47
CA ALA A 38 10.06 7.95 17.87
C ALA A 38 10.54 9.08 16.93
N LYS A 39 11.63 9.77 17.27
CA LYS A 39 12.25 10.78 16.41
C LYS A 39 12.78 10.21 15.10
N LEU A 40 13.48 9.08 15.15
CA LEU A 40 13.94 8.38 13.94
C LEU A 40 12.75 7.92 13.08
N ALA A 41 11.67 7.44 13.72
CA ALA A 41 10.45 7.05 13.02
C ALA A 41 9.85 8.21 12.21
N GLN A 42 9.75 9.39 12.84
CA GLN A 42 9.31 10.62 12.18
C GLN A 42 10.25 11.01 11.03
N GLU A 43 11.56 10.95 11.22
CA GLU A 43 12.51 11.34 10.18
C GLU A 43 12.45 10.44 8.95
N ILE A 44 12.32 9.12 9.14
CA ILE A 44 12.13 8.16 8.03
C ILE A 44 10.84 8.49 7.28
N ASN A 45 9.73 8.60 8.01
CA ASN A 45 8.42 8.88 7.45
C ASN A 45 8.40 10.16 6.61
N ASP A 46 8.97 11.24 7.16
CA ASP A 46 8.96 12.58 6.54
C ASP A 46 9.92 12.66 5.36
N SER A 47 11.08 11.98 5.44
CA SER A 47 12.02 11.90 4.32
C SER A 47 11.38 11.23 3.13
N ILE A 48 10.79 10.04 3.33
CA ILE A 48 10.13 9.29 2.25
C ILE A 48 8.93 10.05 1.70
N PHE A 49 8.17 10.73 2.56
CA PHE A 49 7.07 11.59 2.12
C PHE A 49 7.57 12.65 1.14
N SER A 50 8.66 13.34 1.50
CA SER A 50 9.24 14.42 0.70
C SER A 50 9.81 13.95 -0.66
N PHE A 51 10.22 12.68 -0.78
CA PHE A 51 10.74 12.14 -2.04
C PHE A 51 9.65 11.96 -3.10
N SER A 52 8.46 11.50 -2.67
CA SER A 52 7.25 11.38 -3.52
C SER A 52 7.54 10.67 -4.86
N GLU A 53 8.22 9.53 -4.81
CA GLU A 53 8.64 8.79 -6.00
C GLU A 53 7.61 7.75 -6.41
N LEU A 54 7.41 7.55 -7.71
CA LEU A 54 6.46 6.59 -8.25
C LEU A 54 7.06 5.18 -8.39
N GLY A 55 6.19 4.18 -8.55
CA GLY A 55 6.53 2.79 -8.80
C GLY A 55 7.66 2.60 -9.82
N PHE A 56 8.64 1.77 -9.47
CA PHE A 56 9.92 1.49 -10.16
C PHE A 56 10.96 2.62 -10.19
N GLN A 57 10.60 3.82 -9.72
CA GLN A 57 11.45 5.01 -9.75
C GLN A 57 11.76 5.55 -8.33
N GLU A 58 11.54 4.75 -7.28
CA GLU A 58 11.75 5.02 -5.85
C GLU A 58 13.25 5.06 -5.44
N VAL A 59 14.06 5.79 -6.20
CA VAL A 59 15.52 5.80 -6.11
C VAL A 59 16.01 6.44 -4.82
N GLU A 60 15.54 7.64 -4.47
CA GLU A 60 15.95 8.33 -3.24
C GLU A 60 15.44 7.60 -2.00
N THR A 61 14.22 7.07 -2.08
CA THR A 61 13.60 6.30 -1.00
C THR A 61 14.40 5.04 -0.70
N SER A 62 14.73 4.28 -1.75
CA SER A 62 15.52 3.06 -1.62
C SER A 62 16.93 3.38 -1.13
N ARG A 63 17.58 4.40 -1.68
CA ARG A 63 18.90 4.86 -1.22
C ARG A 63 18.88 5.23 0.26
N TYR A 64 17.97 6.09 0.68
CA TYR A 64 17.85 6.51 2.08
C TYR A 64 17.67 5.33 3.04
N LEU A 65 16.74 4.41 2.74
CA LEU A 65 16.43 3.28 3.60
C LEU A 65 17.60 2.30 3.73
N THR A 66 18.24 2.00 2.62
CA THR A 66 19.37 1.06 2.58
C THR A 66 20.62 1.64 3.22
N ASP A 67 20.94 2.93 3.00
CA ASP A 67 22.04 3.61 3.71
C ASP A 67 21.80 3.58 5.23
N LEU A 68 20.56 3.79 5.67
CA LEU A 68 20.18 3.70 7.09
C LEU A 68 20.35 2.27 7.64
N LEU A 69 19.94 1.25 6.88
CA LEU A 69 20.05 -0.15 7.29
C LEU A 69 21.50 -0.61 7.36
N GLU A 70 22.32 -0.28 6.37
CA GLU A 70 23.77 -0.55 6.35
C GLU A 70 24.46 0.09 7.56
N LYS A 71 24.13 1.36 7.87
CA LYS A 71 24.64 2.06 9.06
C LYS A 71 24.28 1.37 10.37
N ASN A 72 23.19 0.61 10.40
CA ASN A 72 22.75 -0.17 11.56
C ASN A 72 23.19 -1.65 11.50
N GLY A 73 24.13 -1.99 10.62
CA GLY A 73 24.79 -3.30 10.56
C GLY A 73 24.05 -4.35 9.73
N PHE A 74 23.00 -3.98 8.98
CA PHE A 74 22.38 -4.91 8.03
C PHE A 74 23.26 -5.07 6.79
N THR A 75 23.32 -6.28 6.26
CA THR A 75 23.88 -6.55 4.93
C THR A 75 22.78 -6.35 3.90
N VAL A 76 22.99 -5.44 2.95
CA VAL A 76 21.99 -5.08 1.92
C VAL A 76 22.40 -5.63 0.55
N GLU A 77 21.46 -6.35 -0.07
CA GLU A 77 21.50 -6.72 -1.49
C GLU A 77 20.55 -5.80 -2.25
N ARG A 78 21.03 -5.11 -3.29
CA ARG A 78 20.26 -4.15 -4.10
C ARG A 78 19.98 -4.71 -5.49
N GLY A 79 18.92 -4.22 -6.15
CA GLY A 79 18.56 -4.64 -7.50
C GLY A 79 17.84 -6.00 -7.55
N THR A 80 17.25 -6.43 -6.44
CA THR A 80 16.64 -7.78 -6.30
C THR A 80 15.54 -8.00 -7.35
N SER A 81 15.52 -9.18 -7.98
CA SER A 81 14.49 -9.59 -8.94
C SER A 81 14.35 -8.70 -10.19
N GLY A 82 15.44 -8.02 -10.58
CA GLY A 82 15.44 -7.08 -11.71
C GLY A 82 14.67 -5.79 -11.43
N LEU A 83 14.31 -5.53 -10.17
CA LEU A 83 13.70 -4.29 -9.71
C LEU A 83 14.82 -3.28 -9.38
N PRO A 84 14.95 -2.15 -10.09
CA PRO A 84 16.07 -1.21 -9.89
C PRO A 84 16.15 -0.65 -8.47
N THR A 85 14.98 -0.49 -7.84
CA THR A 85 14.78 0.03 -6.48
C THR A 85 14.48 -1.09 -5.47
N GLY A 86 14.48 -2.35 -5.90
CA GLY A 86 14.33 -3.50 -5.01
C GLY A 86 15.59 -3.73 -4.18
N TRP A 87 15.42 -4.15 -2.93
CA TRP A 87 16.52 -4.54 -2.06
C TRP A 87 16.08 -5.54 -0.99
N VAL A 88 17.04 -6.25 -0.41
CA VAL A 88 16.84 -7.08 0.77
C VAL A 88 17.95 -6.78 1.77
N ALA A 89 17.57 -6.41 2.99
CA ALA A 89 18.49 -6.15 4.08
C ALA A 89 18.38 -7.26 5.12
N ARG A 90 19.49 -7.92 5.47
CA ARG A 90 19.51 -8.99 6.48
C ARG A 90 20.46 -8.67 7.62
N TRP A 91 20.03 -8.98 8.84
CA TRP A 91 20.87 -8.98 10.03
C TRP A 91 20.56 -10.23 10.86
N SER A 92 21.59 -10.90 11.37
CA SER A 92 21.44 -12.14 12.14
C SER A 92 22.19 -12.06 13.46
N HIS A 93 21.64 -12.73 14.49
CA HIS A 93 22.30 -12.94 15.77
C HIS A 93 22.41 -14.44 16.07
N GLY A 94 23.55 -14.86 16.61
CA GLY A 94 23.80 -16.27 16.95
C GLY A 94 23.86 -17.20 15.73
N SER A 95 23.57 -18.48 15.96
CA SER A 95 23.49 -19.50 14.90
C SER A 95 22.13 -20.20 14.94
N GLY A 96 21.52 -20.41 13.78
CA GLY A 96 20.15 -20.90 13.66
C GLY A 96 19.09 -19.87 14.08
N GLY A 97 17.89 -20.35 14.41
CA GLY A 97 16.73 -19.50 14.70
C GLY A 97 15.90 -19.18 13.44
N PRO A 98 14.70 -18.59 13.61
CA PRO A 98 13.82 -18.31 12.49
C PRO A 98 14.24 -17.05 11.73
N VAL A 99 13.91 -17.00 10.44
CA VAL A 99 14.04 -15.83 9.57
C VAL A 99 12.70 -15.11 9.52
N ILE A 100 12.63 -13.92 10.13
CA ILE A 100 11.44 -13.09 10.16
C ILE A 100 11.60 -11.93 9.18
N ALA A 101 10.75 -11.90 8.15
CA ALA A 101 10.78 -10.84 7.12
C ALA A 101 9.76 -9.75 7.41
N LEU A 102 10.17 -8.49 7.23
CA LEU A 102 9.38 -7.28 7.46
C LEU A 102 9.29 -6.50 6.15
N GLY A 103 8.07 -6.29 5.68
CA GLY A 103 7.82 -5.63 4.40
C GLY A 103 6.83 -4.48 4.51
N SER A 104 7.02 -3.48 3.65
CA SER A 104 6.04 -2.43 3.38
C SER A 104 6.34 -1.73 2.06
N ASP A 105 5.33 -1.12 1.48
CA ASP A 105 5.40 -0.41 0.21
C ASP A 105 6.14 0.92 0.32
N ILE A 106 6.64 1.42 -0.81
CA ILE A 106 7.46 2.65 -0.86
C ILE A 106 7.07 3.63 -1.96
N ASP A 107 6.24 3.24 -2.91
CA ASP A 107 5.84 4.09 -4.04
C ASP A 107 4.69 5.04 -3.69
N GLY A 108 4.71 6.23 -4.28
CA GLY A 108 3.57 7.13 -4.33
C GLY A 108 2.72 6.92 -5.59
N ILE A 109 1.68 7.75 -5.72
CA ILE A 109 0.75 7.72 -6.86
C ILE A 109 0.83 9.01 -7.71
N PRO A 110 0.49 8.95 -9.01
CA PRO A 110 0.49 10.12 -9.86
C PRO A 110 -0.49 11.20 -9.40
N LYS A 111 -0.13 12.47 -9.58
CA LYS A 111 -0.99 13.65 -9.34
C LYS A 111 -1.51 13.80 -7.90
N ALA A 112 -0.84 13.18 -6.92
CA ALA A 112 -1.19 13.27 -5.50
C ALA A 112 -0.24 14.17 -4.68
N SER A 113 0.57 15.01 -5.33
CA SER A 113 1.35 16.02 -4.59
C SER A 113 0.43 16.87 -3.73
N GLN A 114 0.78 17.00 -2.46
CA GLN A 114 -0.01 17.70 -1.45
C GLN A 114 0.91 18.12 -0.32
N LYS A 115 0.80 19.37 0.14
CA LYS A 115 1.44 19.76 1.39
C LYS A 115 0.74 19.06 2.57
N PRO A 116 1.49 18.43 3.49
CA PRO A 116 0.92 17.82 4.68
C PRO A 116 0.45 18.90 5.67
N GLY A 117 -0.43 18.54 6.59
CA GLY A 117 -0.82 19.43 7.69
C GLY A 117 -1.76 20.58 7.32
N ILE A 118 -2.33 20.59 6.11
CA ILE A 118 -3.36 21.54 5.68
C ILE A 118 -4.61 20.80 5.15
N PRO A 119 -5.83 21.18 5.57
CA PRO A 119 -7.05 20.45 5.22
C PRO A 119 -7.65 20.86 3.87
N TRP A 120 -6.88 21.37 2.92
CA TRP A 120 -7.36 21.71 1.56
C TRP A 120 -6.32 21.33 0.50
N ARG A 121 -6.78 21.25 -0.76
CA ARG A 121 -5.90 20.94 -1.90
C ARG A 121 -4.91 22.08 -2.12
N GLU A 122 -3.65 21.78 -1.92
CA GLU A 122 -2.52 22.68 -2.22
C GLU A 122 -1.27 21.81 -2.40
N PRO A 123 -0.93 21.49 -3.67
CA PRO A 123 0.21 20.65 -3.99
C PRO A 123 1.53 21.34 -3.62
N MET A 124 2.56 20.53 -3.34
CA MET A 124 3.94 21.04 -3.28
C MET A 124 4.40 21.46 -4.68
N VAL A 125 4.09 20.63 -5.69
CA VAL A 125 4.30 20.88 -7.11
C VAL A 125 3.04 20.44 -7.88
N GLU A 126 2.41 21.33 -8.64
CA GLU A 126 1.13 21.02 -9.32
C GLU A 126 1.30 19.85 -10.31
N GLY A 127 0.40 18.86 -10.21
CA GLY A 127 0.41 17.66 -11.05
C GLY A 127 1.49 16.62 -10.71
N ALA A 128 2.40 16.93 -9.77
CA ALA A 128 3.43 16.00 -9.36
C ALA A 128 2.86 14.81 -8.55
N PRO A 129 3.62 13.71 -8.45
CA PRO A 129 3.29 12.59 -7.58
C PRO A 129 3.26 12.94 -6.09
N GLY A 130 2.70 12.03 -5.29
CA GLY A 130 2.71 12.11 -3.83
C GLY A 130 2.23 10.82 -3.16
N HIS A 131 2.41 10.74 -1.84
CA HIS A 131 2.02 9.59 -1.02
C HIS A 131 0.52 9.59 -0.69
N GLY A 132 -0.31 9.45 -1.73
CA GLY A 132 -1.76 9.40 -1.64
C GLY A 132 -2.35 8.09 -1.11
N GLU A 133 -1.54 7.04 -0.93
CA GLU A 133 -1.91 5.88 -0.08
C GLU A 133 -1.26 5.96 1.30
N GLY A 134 -0.08 6.58 1.40
CA GLY A 134 0.68 6.73 2.64
C GLY A 134 1.83 5.72 2.81
N HIS A 135 2.32 5.15 1.71
CA HIS A 135 3.44 4.20 1.67
C HIS A 135 4.73 4.74 2.29
N ASN A 136 4.89 6.06 2.43
CA ASN A 136 6.02 6.66 3.14
C ASN A 136 6.18 6.21 4.60
N SER A 137 5.11 5.76 5.25
CA SER A 137 5.08 5.51 6.69
C SER A 137 5.47 4.08 7.09
N GLY A 138 5.33 3.10 6.20
CA GLY A 138 5.42 1.70 6.60
C GLY A 138 6.84 1.18 6.79
N GLN A 139 7.80 1.66 6.00
CA GLN A 139 9.21 1.34 6.27
C GLN A 139 9.72 1.99 7.56
N ALA A 140 9.18 3.14 7.98
CA ALA A 140 9.47 3.70 9.30
C ALA A 140 9.00 2.76 10.42
N VAL A 141 7.83 2.14 10.26
CA VAL A 141 7.31 1.13 11.19
C VAL A 141 8.29 -0.04 11.32
N ASN A 142 8.65 -0.64 10.18
CA ASN A 142 9.46 -1.85 10.14
C ASN A 142 10.89 -1.61 10.63
N VAL A 143 11.54 -0.54 10.19
CA VAL A 143 12.93 -0.23 10.58
C VAL A 143 13.02 0.01 12.09
N VAL A 144 12.13 0.82 12.66
CA VAL A 144 12.18 1.13 14.10
C VAL A 144 11.88 -0.10 14.96
N ALA A 145 10.91 -0.92 14.54
CA ALA A 145 10.63 -2.19 15.21
C ALA A 145 11.83 -3.16 15.14
N ALA A 146 12.44 -3.31 13.97
CA ALA A 146 13.60 -4.16 13.76
C ALA A 146 14.79 -3.73 14.61
N LEU A 147 15.10 -2.43 14.68
CA LEU A 147 16.20 -1.92 15.50
C LEU A 147 15.97 -2.12 16.99
N ALA A 148 14.75 -1.90 17.48
CA ALA A 148 14.40 -2.16 18.87
C ALA A 148 14.54 -3.65 19.23
N VAL A 149 14.12 -4.56 18.35
CA VAL A 149 14.24 -6.00 18.57
C VAL A 149 15.69 -6.49 18.42
N LYS A 150 16.45 -5.96 17.45
CA LYS A 150 17.87 -6.24 17.25
C LYS A 150 18.66 -6.06 18.55
N GLU A 151 18.50 -4.92 19.23
CA GLU A 151 19.19 -4.67 20.50
C GLU A 151 18.82 -5.68 21.60
N LEU A 152 17.56 -6.12 21.62
CA LEU A 152 17.10 -7.16 22.55
C LEU A 152 17.67 -8.53 22.18
N MET A 153 17.78 -8.84 20.89
CA MET A 153 18.38 -10.09 20.42
C MET A 153 19.84 -10.18 20.85
N GLU A 154 20.61 -9.09 20.69
CA GLU A 154 22.00 -9.00 21.16
C GLU A 154 22.10 -9.13 22.67
N ARG A 155 21.30 -8.35 23.42
CA ARG A 155 21.37 -8.31 24.90
C ARG A 155 20.95 -9.62 25.56
N GLU A 156 19.92 -10.27 25.03
CA GLU A 156 19.31 -11.47 25.61
C GLU A 156 19.77 -12.76 24.91
N ASN A 157 20.70 -12.63 23.97
CA ASN A 157 21.23 -13.71 23.15
C ASN A 157 20.14 -14.54 22.44
N ILE A 158 19.17 -13.87 21.81
CA ILE A 158 18.09 -14.50 21.05
C ILE A 158 18.56 -14.72 19.61
N ALA A 159 18.71 -15.98 19.20
CA ALA A 159 19.13 -16.33 17.85
C ALA A 159 18.00 -16.14 16.82
N GLY A 160 18.37 -15.71 15.62
CA GLY A 160 17.46 -15.56 14.48
C GLY A 160 17.95 -14.49 13.51
N THR A 161 17.17 -14.29 12.45
CA THR A 161 17.45 -13.32 11.39
C THR A 161 16.29 -12.38 11.20
N LEU A 162 16.58 -11.07 11.13
CA LEU A 162 15.66 -10.04 10.70
C LEU A 162 15.96 -9.71 9.23
N MET A 163 14.94 -9.80 8.39
CA MET A 163 15.01 -9.44 6.97
C MET A 163 14.06 -8.26 6.71
N LEU A 164 14.55 -7.17 6.13
CA LEU A 164 13.70 -6.06 5.66
C LEU A 164 13.72 -6.02 4.14
N TRP A 165 12.60 -5.63 3.55
CA TRP A 165 12.45 -5.52 2.10
C TRP A 165 11.36 -4.49 1.73
N PRO A 166 11.44 -3.84 0.54
CA PRO A 166 10.46 -2.89 0.06
C PRO A 166 9.42 -3.55 -0.85
N GLY A 167 8.16 -3.13 -0.73
CA GLY A 167 7.17 -3.27 -1.80
C GLY A 167 7.43 -2.23 -2.88
N VAL A 168 8.09 -2.63 -3.96
CA VAL A 168 8.35 -1.78 -5.13
C VAL A 168 7.14 -1.82 -6.05
N ALA A 169 6.68 -0.66 -6.50
CA ALA A 169 5.57 -0.55 -7.47
C ALA A 169 4.30 -1.31 -7.05
N GLU A 170 3.89 -1.22 -5.78
CA GLU A 170 2.67 -1.88 -5.29
C GLU A 170 1.42 -1.30 -5.96
N GLU A 171 1.40 0.00 -6.25
CA GLU A 171 0.26 0.68 -6.88
C GLU A 171 -0.02 0.17 -8.31
N LEU A 172 1.04 -0.37 -8.94
CA LEU A 172 1.00 -1.03 -10.24
C LEU A 172 0.75 -2.54 -10.10
N VAL A 173 0.73 -3.03 -8.86
CA VAL A 173 0.47 -4.40 -8.42
C VAL A 173 1.45 -5.36 -9.06
N SER A 174 2.75 -5.11 -8.85
CA SER A 174 3.79 -5.66 -9.70
C SER A 174 4.98 -6.28 -8.97
N GLY A 175 5.70 -5.51 -8.13
CA GLY A 175 7.04 -5.90 -7.69
C GLY A 175 7.10 -7.22 -6.93
N LYS A 176 6.13 -7.49 -6.06
CA LYS A 176 6.20 -8.64 -5.14
C LYS A 176 6.09 -9.99 -5.86
N ALA A 177 5.31 -10.07 -6.93
CA ALA A 177 5.19 -11.29 -7.73
C ALA A 177 6.53 -11.69 -8.38
N PHE A 178 7.34 -10.71 -8.82
CA PHE A 178 8.69 -10.97 -9.33
C PHE A 178 9.63 -11.47 -8.22
N MET A 179 9.54 -10.90 -7.01
CA MET A 179 10.30 -11.36 -5.85
C MET A 179 9.95 -12.80 -5.45
N VAL A 180 8.66 -13.14 -5.48
CA VAL A 180 8.19 -14.51 -5.23
C VAL A 180 8.71 -15.47 -6.30
N ARG A 181 8.56 -15.13 -7.58
CA ARG A 181 9.05 -15.94 -8.71
C ARG A 181 10.54 -16.25 -8.59
N ASP A 182 11.34 -15.25 -8.21
CA ASP A 182 12.80 -15.38 -8.13
C ASP A 182 13.27 -15.96 -6.78
N GLY A 183 12.34 -16.36 -5.91
CA GLY A 183 12.64 -17.10 -4.68
C GLY A 183 13.22 -16.26 -3.54
N VAL A 184 12.95 -14.95 -3.51
CA VAL A 184 13.45 -14.03 -2.46
C VAL A 184 13.05 -14.48 -1.05
N PHE A 185 11.87 -15.11 -0.93
CA PHE A 185 11.27 -15.54 0.34
C PHE A 185 11.47 -17.03 0.66
N LYS A 186 12.25 -17.77 -0.15
CA LYS A 186 12.34 -19.25 -0.04
C LYS A 186 12.84 -19.76 1.32
N ASP A 187 13.68 -18.97 2.00
CA ASP A 187 14.29 -19.31 3.29
C ASP A 187 13.68 -18.50 4.45
N VAL A 188 12.52 -17.86 4.23
CA VAL A 188 11.81 -17.06 5.25
C VAL A 188 10.81 -17.96 5.97
N ASP A 189 10.79 -17.90 7.31
CA ASP A 189 9.84 -18.66 8.12
C ASP A 189 8.49 -17.95 8.27
N ASP A 190 8.53 -16.63 8.51
CA ASP A 190 7.35 -15.82 8.79
C ASP A 190 7.50 -14.41 8.19
N VAL A 191 6.42 -13.86 7.62
CA VAL A 191 6.36 -12.50 7.08
C VAL A 191 5.39 -11.65 7.89
N ILE A 192 5.85 -10.50 8.36
CA ILE A 192 5.01 -9.41 8.84
C ILE A 192 5.06 -8.30 7.81
N PHE A 193 3.95 -8.09 7.12
CA PHE A 193 3.76 -6.93 6.26
C PHE A 193 3.07 -5.81 7.04
N THR A 194 3.35 -4.57 6.70
CA THR A 194 2.70 -3.42 7.34
C THR A 194 2.09 -2.52 6.28
N HIS A 195 0.86 -2.07 6.51
CA HIS A 195 0.17 -1.14 5.63
C HIS A 195 -0.45 -0.03 6.47
N VAL A 196 -0.43 1.20 5.96
CA VAL A 196 -1.08 2.33 6.63
C VAL A 196 -2.59 2.11 6.65
N SER A 197 -3.23 2.55 7.73
CA SER A 197 -4.66 2.48 7.94
C SER A 197 -5.13 3.67 8.77
N ASN A 198 -6.43 3.72 9.03
CA ASN A 198 -7.07 4.66 9.95
C ASN A 198 -7.34 4.05 11.34
N ASN A 199 -7.05 2.76 11.52
CA ASN A 199 -7.11 2.03 12.79
C ASN A 199 -5.89 1.09 12.93
N LEU A 200 -5.67 0.56 14.13
CA LEU A 200 -4.66 -0.45 14.41
C LEU A 200 -5.32 -1.84 14.34
N GLY A 201 -4.90 -2.68 13.39
CA GLY A 201 -5.63 -3.90 13.08
C GLY A 201 -4.81 -4.96 12.36
N THR A 202 -5.38 -6.16 12.25
CA THR A 202 -4.86 -7.25 11.42
C THR A 202 -6.02 -8.16 11.02
N ALA A 203 -5.81 -9.03 10.04
CA ALA A 203 -6.81 -9.96 9.53
C ALA A 203 -6.19 -11.34 9.25
N TRP A 204 -7.04 -12.35 9.13
CA TRP A 204 -6.63 -13.72 8.80
C TRP A 204 -7.59 -14.38 7.81
N GLY A 205 -7.16 -15.49 7.21
CA GLY A 205 -7.91 -16.17 6.16
C GLY A 205 -7.99 -15.29 4.91
N THR A 206 -9.09 -15.38 4.17
CA THR A 206 -9.34 -14.56 2.98
C THR A 206 -10.08 -13.27 3.37
N PRO A 207 -9.39 -12.13 3.55
CA PRO A 207 -10.07 -10.86 3.80
C PRO A 207 -10.83 -10.39 2.54
N SER A 208 -11.69 -9.39 2.70
CA SER A 208 -12.29 -8.70 1.56
C SER A 208 -11.21 -8.13 0.62
N GLY A 209 -11.51 -8.09 -0.68
CA GLY A 209 -10.57 -7.68 -1.72
C GLY A 209 -10.61 -8.61 -2.93
N THR A 210 -9.68 -8.39 -3.85
CA THR A 210 -9.51 -9.19 -5.06
C THR A 210 -8.03 -9.43 -5.35
N GLY A 211 -7.69 -10.52 -6.02
CA GLY A 211 -6.45 -10.62 -6.79
C GLY A 211 -6.66 -10.10 -8.22
N LEU A 212 -5.58 -9.95 -8.98
CA LEU A 212 -5.65 -9.48 -10.36
C LEU A 212 -4.49 -9.90 -11.24
N VAL A 213 -4.71 -9.75 -12.55
CA VAL A 213 -3.64 -9.59 -13.54
C VAL A 213 -3.69 -8.19 -14.14
N SER A 214 -2.50 -7.59 -14.27
CA SER A 214 -2.25 -6.31 -14.91
C SER A 214 -1.61 -6.56 -16.27
N VAL A 215 -2.26 -6.12 -17.34
CA VAL A 215 -1.83 -6.44 -18.72
C VAL A 215 -2.08 -5.28 -19.66
N GLU A 216 -1.07 -4.96 -20.46
CA GLU A 216 -1.18 -4.06 -21.60
C GLU A 216 -1.40 -4.85 -22.89
N TYR A 217 -2.36 -4.39 -23.69
CA TYR A 217 -2.59 -4.85 -25.05
C TYR A 217 -2.16 -3.75 -26.01
N SER A 218 -1.23 -4.07 -26.90
CA SER A 218 -0.77 -3.15 -27.95
C SER A 218 -1.19 -3.67 -29.31
N PHE A 219 -1.86 -2.82 -30.07
CA PHE A 219 -2.31 -3.10 -31.43
C PHE A 219 -1.37 -2.44 -32.43
N ALA A 220 -1.03 -3.17 -33.48
CA ALA A 220 -0.24 -2.70 -34.61
C ALA A 220 -1.05 -2.83 -35.90
N GLY A 221 -1.17 -1.71 -36.62
CA GLY A 221 -1.87 -1.59 -37.88
C GLY A 221 -1.02 -0.86 -38.92
N GLU A 222 -1.65 -0.02 -39.73
CA GLU A 222 -1.03 0.67 -40.85
C GLU A 222 -1.55 2.10 -40.94
N SER A 223 -0.64 3.07 -41.04
CA SER A 223 -1.01 4.47 -41.13
C SER A 223 -1.42 4.86 -42.54
N ALA A 224 -2.35 5.79 -42.63
CA ALA A 224 -2.78 6.42 -43.86
C ALA A 224 -3.27 7.85 -43.57
N HIS A 225 -3.37 8.68 -44.60
CA HIS A 225 -3.99 9.99 -44.45
C HIS A 225 -5.49 9.81 -44.18
N SER A 226 -5.98 10.24 -43.02
CA SER A 226 -7.34 9.95 -42.54
C SER A 226 -8.44 10.47 -43.49
N ALA A 227 -8.22 11.62 -44.14
CA ALA A 227 -9.14 12.13 -45.18
C ALA A 227 -8.81 11.67 -46.62
N GLY A 228 -7.52 11.64 -47.01
CA GLY A 228 -7.14 11.47 -48.41
C GLY A 228 -7.14 10.02 -48.90
N ALA A 229 -6.84 9.05 -48.04
CA ALA A 229 -6.83 7.64 -48.40
C ALA A 229 -7.10 6.69 -47.21
N PRO A 230 -8.17 6.91 -46.41
CA PRO A 230 -8.44 6.11 -45.22
C PRO A 230 -8.56 4.60 -45.49
N TRP A 231 -9.04 4.20 -46.67
CA TRP A 231 -9.18 2.79 -47.08
C TRP A 231 -7.85 2.03 -47.18
N ARG A 232 -6.70 2.71 -47.07
CA ARG A 232 -5.37 2.08 -47.00
C ARG A 232 -4.89 1.86 -45.55
N GLY A 233 -5.56 2.46 -44.58
CA GLY A 233 -5.17 2.39 -43.18
C GLY A 233 -5.78 1.17 -42.47
N LYS A 234 -5.15 0.78 -41.36
CA LYS A 234 -5.64 -0.21 -40.42
C LYS A 234 -5.48 0.39 -39.03
N SER A 235 -6.58 0.86 -38.45
CA SER A 235 -6.53 1.69 -37.24
C SER A 235 -6.32 0.83 -36.00
N ALA A 236 -5.16 0.98 -35.37
CA ALA A 236 -4.88 0.38 -34.07
C ALA A 236 -5.73 1.01 -32.95
N LEU A 237 -6.07 2.30 -33.07
CA LEU A 237 -6.96 2.96 -32.12
C LEU A 237 -8.38 2.38 -32.19
N ASP A 238 -8.90 2.10 -33.38
CA ASP A 238 -10.20 1.46 -33.54
C ASP A 238 -10.22 0.08 -32.86
N ALA A 239 -9.11 -0.66 -32.93
CA ALA A 239 -8.96 -1.95 -32.24
C ALA A 239 -9.01 -1.78 -30.71
N VAL A 240 -8.35 -0.75 -30.17
CA VAL A 240 -8.45 -0.39 -28.74
C VAL A 240 -9.89 -0.05 -28.36
N GLU A 241 -10.57 0.78 -29.15
CA GLU A 241 -11.97 1.17 -28.89
C GLU A 241 -12.92 -0.04 -28.96
N LEU A 242 -12.74 -0.92 -29.93
CA LEU A 242 -13.53 -2.15 -30.07
C LEU A 242 -13.29 -3.12 -28.92
N MET A 243 -12.04 -3.28 -28.46
CA MET A 243 -11.72 -4.06 -27.27
C MET A 243 -12.43 -3.48 -26.03
N ASN A 244 -12.33 -2.15 -25.84
CA ASN A 244 -12.98 -1.44 -24.75
C ASN A 244 -14.49 -1.61 -24.78
N MET A 245 -15.11 -1.44 -25.95
CA MET A 245 -16.54 -1.62 -26.15
C MET A 245 -16.97 -3.06 -25.87
N GLY A 246 -16.25 -4.04 -26.42
CA GLY A 246 -16.51 -5.46 -26.20
C GLY A 246 -16.44 -5.83 -24.72
N TRP A 247 -15.44 -5.29 -24.00
CA TRP A 247 -15.33 -5.49 -22.56
C TRP A 247 -16.44 -4.78 -21.78
N ASN A 248 -16.84 -3.57 -22.17
CA ASN A 248 -17.92 -2.83 -21.54
C ASN A 248 -19.27 -3.56 -21.67
N MET A 249 -19.57 -4.12 -22.85
CA MET A 249 -20.75 -4.98 -23.05
C MET A 249 -20.65 -6.26 -22.22
N ARG A 250 -19.45 -6.82 -22.05
CA ARG A 250 -19.26 -8.03 -21.25
C ARG A 250 -19.59 -7.84 -19.77
N ARG A 251 -19.52 -6.62 -19.24
CA ARG A 251 -19.73 -6.32 -17.81
C ARG A 251 -21.09 -6.74 -17.28
N GLU A 252 -22.13 -6.74 -18.12
CA GLU A 252 -23.48 -7.21 -17.76
C GLU A 252 -23.48 -8.69 -17.33
N HIS A 253 -22.53 -9.49 -17.83
CA HIS A 253 -22.47 -10.94 -17.61
C HIS A 253 -21.31 -11.37 -16.70
N LEU A 254 -20.82 -10.45 -15.88
CA LEU A 254 -19.80 -10.72 -14.86
C LEU A 254 -20.43 -10.92 -13.49
N ARG A 255 -19.71 -11.61 -12.61
CA ARG A 255 -20.11 -11.73 -11.21
C ARG A 255 -20.09 -10.35 -10.52
N PRO A 256 -20.96 -10.09 -9.54
CA PRO A 256 -20.93 -8.85 -8.76
C PRO A 256 -19.62 -8.61 -8.02
N GLU A 257 -18.84 -9.66 -7.72
CA GLU A 257 -17.54 -9.54 -7.03
C GLU A 257 -16.37 -9.25 -7.99
N GLN A 258 -16.58 -9.37 -9.30
CA GLN A 258 -15.55 -9.12 -10.30
C GLN A 258 -15.41 -7.62 -10.57
N ARG A 259 -14.17 -7.16 -10.76
CA ARG A 259 -13.87 -5.79 -11.20
C ARG A 259 -12.90 -5.81 -12.37
N SER A 260 -12.95 -4.75 -13.16
CA SER A 260 -12.01 -4.53 -14.25
C SER A 260 -12.04 -3.08 -14.67
N HIS A 261 -10.88 -2.51 -14.99
CA HIS A 261 -10.76 -1.10 -15.35
C HIS A 261 -9.63 -0.97 -16.36
N TYR A 262 -9.67 0.07 -17.18
CA TYR A 262 -8.65 0.30 -18.19
C TYR A 262 -8.34 1.78 -18.36
N VAL A 263 -7.16 2.04 -18.90
CA VAL A 263 -6.74 3.33 -19.44
C VAL A 263 -6.11 3.11 -20.81
N ILE A 264 -6.38 4.00 -21.76
CA ILE A 264 -5.67 4.03 -23.04
C ILE A 264 -4.30 4.65 -22.77
N THR A 265 -3.24 3.86 -22.87
CA THR A 265 -1.86 4.29 -22.60
C THR A 265 -1.22 4.95 -23.82
N ASP A 266 -1.68 4.60 -25.01
CA ASP A 266 -1.31 5.22 -26.28
C ASP A 266 -2.54 5.24 -27.20
N GLY A 267 -3.00 6.44 -27.58
CA GLY A 267 -4.16 6.65 -28.45
C GLY A 267 -3.81 7.04 -29.88
N GLY A 268 -2.53 7.01 -30.27
CA GLY A 268 -2.05 7.55 -31.54
C GLY A 268 -1.67 9.03 -31.50
N ASP A 269 -0.95 9.48 -32.53
CA ASP A 269 -0.23 10.76 -32.51
C ASP A 269 -1.09 11.98 -32.85
N GLN A 270 -1.83 11.94 -33.97
CA GLN A 270 -2.56 13.09 -34.54
C GLN A 270 -3.82 12.65 -35.31
N PRO A 271 -4.91 13.42 -35.28
CA PRO A 271 -6.20 13.02 -35.87
C PRO A 271 -6.20 12.91 -37.41
N ASN A 272 -5.27 13.58 -38.11
CA ASN A 272 -5.16 13.53 -39.57
C ASN A 272 -4.39 12.28 -40.10
N VAL A 273 -3.87 11.45 -39.21
CA VAL A 273 -3.16 10.20 -39.51
C VAL A 273 -3.90 9.04 -38.86
N VAL A 274 -4.22 7.98 -39.62
CA VAL A 274 -4.77 6.75 -39.07
C VAL A 274 -3.74 6.14 -38.10
N PRO A 275 -4.08 5.91 -36.82
CA PRO A 275 -3.14 5.39 -35.84
C PRO A 275 -2.63 3.99 -36.23
N SER A 276 -1.33 3.88 -36.53
CA SER A 276 -0.69 2.58 -36.80
C SER A 276 -0.33 1.81 -35.53
N ARG A 277 -0.35 2.47 -34.37
CA ARG A 277 -0.11 1.91 -33.05
C ARG A 277 -1.06 2.53 -32.05
N ALA A 278 -1.54 1.71 -31.11
CA ALA A 278 -2.30 2.15 -29.95
C ALA A 278 -2.22 1.06 -28.87
N SER A 279 -2.31 1.44 -27.61
CA SER A 279 -2.22 0.53 -26.47
C SER A 279 -3.25 0.85 -25.40
N VAL A 280 -3.72 -0.20 -24.73
CA VAL A 280 -4.64 -0.10 -23.60
C VAL A 280 -4.19 -1.01 -22.46
N TRP A 281 -4.14 -0.45 -21.25
CA TRP A 281 -3.75 -1.16 -20.05
C TRP A 281 -4.98 -1.51 -19.22
N TYR A 282 -5.12 -2.80 -18.90
CA TYR A 282 -6.21 -3.38 -18.13
C TYR A 282 -5.75 -3.95 -16.80
N TYR A 283 -6.63 -3.81 -15.81
CA TYR A 283 -6.71 -4.69 -14.65
C TYR A 283 -7.91 -5.62 -14.78
N PHE A 284 -7.69 -6.93 -14.59
CA PHE A 284 -8.75 -7.93 -14.46
C PHE A 284 -8.73 -8.54 -13.07
N ARG A 285 -9.80 -8.34 -12.28
CA ARG A 285 -9.84 -8.69 -10.85
C ARG A 285 -10.89 -9.74 -10.52
N GLU A 286 -10.54 -10.68 -9.66
CA GLU A 286 -11.43 -11.71 -9.11
C GLU A 286 -10.91 -12.16 -7.73
N GLN A 287 -11.69 -12.92 -6.99
CA GLN A 287 -11.43 -13.35 -5.62
C GLN A 287 -10.65 -14.66 -5.54
N ASP A 288 -10.51 -15.39 -6.65
CA ASP A 288 -9.73 -16.64 -6.72
C ASP A 288 -8.92 -16.74 -8.01
N PHE A 289 -7.86 -17.56 -8.01
CA PHE A 289 -6.96 -17.75 -9.16
C PHE A 289 -7.70 -18.17 -10.44
N LYS A 290 -8.71 -19.06 -10.33
CA LYS A 290 -9.47 -19.55 -11.47
C LYS A 290 -10.34 -18.46 -12.09
N GLY A 291 -10.92 -17.60 -11.27
CA GLY A 291 -11.68 -16.42 -11.67
C GLY A 291 -10.78 -15.41 -12.39
N ILE A 292 -9.60 -15.14 -11.84
CA ILE A 292 -8.61 -14.23 -12.46
C ILE A 292 -8.18 -14.78 -13.83
N ALA A 293 -7.79 -16.05 -13.91
CA ALA A 293 -7.38 -16.70 -15.15
C ALA A 293 -8.48 -16.70 -16.22
N ARG A 294 -9.74 -16.95 -15.81
CA ARG A 294 -10.90 -16.88 -16.70
C ARG A 294 -11.13 -15.48 -17.26
N ASN A 295 -11.05 -14.46 -16.41
CA ASN A 295 -11.22 -13.07 -16.83
C ASN A 295 -10.11 -12.63 -17.77
N PHE A 296 -8.88 -13.04 -17.48
CA PHE A 296 -7.76 -12.76 -18.36
C PHE A 296 -7.92 -13.43 -19.72
N ALA A 297 -8.27 -14.72 -19.76
CA ALA A 297 -8.53 -15.44 -21.01
C ALA A 297 -9.66 -14.81 -21.83
N LEU A 298 -10.68 -14.27 -21.17
CA LEU A 298 -11.76 -13.55 -21.82
C LEU A 298 -11.32 -12.20 -22.38
N GLY A 299 -10.52 -11.44 -21.64
CA GLY A 299 -9.89 -10.21 -22.13
C GLY A 299 -9.03 -10.47 -23.37
N ASN A 300 -8.24 -11.55 -23.34
CA ASN A 300 -7.45 -12.02 -24.48
C ASN A 300 -8.33 -12.31 -25.70
N LYS A 301 -9.42 -13.04 -25.52
CA LYS A 301 -10.36 -13.36 -26.61
C LYS A 301 -11.01 -12.12 -27.22
N ILE A 302 -11.37 -11.13 -26.41
CA ILE A 302 -11.95 -9.87 -26.89
C ILE A 302 -10.90 -9.06 -27.66
N ALA A 303 -9.67 -9.01 -27.17
CA ALA A 303 -8.57 -8.35 -27.86
C ALA A 303 -8.26 -8.99 -29.22
N ASP A 304 -8.27 -10.33 -29.32
CA ASP A 304 -8.10 -11.05 -30.60
C ASP A 304 -9.24 -10.72 -31.58
N ALA A 305 -10.49 -10.64 -31.10
CA ALA A 305 -11.62 -10.27 -31.92
C ALA A 305 -11.53 -8.82 -32.42
N ALA A 306 -11.09 -7.88 -31.56
CA ALA A 306 -10.88 -6.50 -31.94
C ALA A 306 -9.78 -6.33 -33.00
N ALA A 307 -8.70 -7.09 -32.87
CA ALA A 307 -7.64 -7.15 -33.87
C ALA A 307 -8.18 -7.66 -35.23
N ALA A 308 -8.94 -8.76 -35.20
CA ALA A 308 -9.54 -9.33 -36.40
C ALA A 308 -10.56 -8.41 -37.10
N MET A 309 -11.36 -7.65 -36.34
CA MET A 309 -12.32 -6.68 -36.90
C MET A 309 -11.65 -5.50 -37.62
N THR A 310 -10.37 -5.23 -37.33
CA THR A 310 -9.64 -4.03 -37.79
C THR A 310 -8.45 -4.35 -38.68
N ASP A 311 -8.26 -5.62 -39.04
CA ASP A 311 -7.08 -6.14 -39.76
C ASP A 311 -5.74 -5.78 -39.08
N THR A 312 -5.73 -5.62 -37.75
CA THR A 312 -4.55 -5.32 -36.94
C THR A 312 -3.97 -6.57 -36.26
N VAL A 313 -2.80 -6.42 -35.64
CA VAL A 313 -2.14 -7.45 -34.84
C VAL A 313 -2.08 -7.00 -33.38
N VAL A 314 -2.46 -7.87 -32.44
CA VAL A 314 -2.36 -7.60 -31.01
C VAL A 314 -1.18 -8.32 -30.38
N THR A 315 -0.44 -7.61 -29.53
CA THR A 315 0.54 -8.17 -28.60
C THR A 315 0.12 -7.86 -27.17
N ARG A 316 0.59 -8.67 -26.21
CA ARG A 316 0.19 -8.60 -24.81
C ARG A 316 1.42 -8.60 -23.93
N ARG A 317 1.43 -7.78 -22.88
CA ARG A 317 2.50 -7.74 -21.89
C ARG A 317 1.92 -7.71 -20.50
N ILE A 318 2.27 -8.69 -19.66
CA ILE A 318 1.92 -8.65 -18.25
C ILE A 318 2.79 -7.60 -17.57
N LEU A 319 2.15 -6.63 -16.93
CA LEU A 319 2.81 -5.54 -16.22
C LEU A 319 2.90 -5.81 -14.71
N GLY A 320 2.06 -6.71 -14.19
CA GLY A 320 2.02 -7.05 -12.77
C GLY A 320 0.92 -8.06 -12.46
N THR A 321 0.95 -8.62 -11.27
CA THR A 321 -0.05 -9.57 -10.77
C THR A 321 -0.19 -9.42 -9.26
N ALA A 322 -1.41 -9.59 -8.74
CA ALA A 322 -1.64 -9.86 -7.32
C ALA A 322 -2.42 -11.16 -7.15
N ALA A 323 -1.90 -12.08 -6.36
CA ALA A 323 -2.72 -13.19 -5.89
C ALA A 323 -3.83 -12.68 -4.94
N PRO A 324 -4.99 -13.37 -4.86
CA PRO A 324 -5.96 -13.13 -3.81
C PRO A 324 -5.29 -13.27 -2.44
N ARG A 325 -5.51 -12.35 -1.51
CA ARG A 325 -4.85 -12.40 -0.20
C ARG A 325 -5.36 -13.57 0.65
N HIS A 326 -4.45 -14.26 1.33
CA HIS A 326 -4.81 -15.22 2.38
C HIS A 326 -3.81 -15.16 3.54
N PHE A 327 -4.24 -14.74 4.73
CA PHE A 327 -3.35 -14.45 5.86
C PHE A 327 -3.37 -15.52 6.95
N ASN A 328 -2.25 -15.65 7.65
CA ASN A 328 -2.00 -16.68 8.64
C ASN A 328 -2.72 -16.41 9.98
N LYS A 329 -3.64 -17.29 10.38
CA LYS A 329 -4.48 -17.09 11.57
C LYS A 329 -3.70 -17.08 12.89
N PRO A 330 -2.86 -18.09 13.23
CA PRO A 330 -2.11 -18.07 14.48
C PRO A 330 -1.25 -16.81 14.66
N MET A 331 -0.59 -16.38 13.59
CA MET A 331 0.19 -15.14 13.61
C MET A 331 -0.69 -13.91 13.82
N ALA A 332 -1.83 -13.82 13.13
CA ALA A 332 -2.76 -12.69 13.27
C ALA A 332 -3.37 -12.61 14.67
N GLU A 333 -3.71 -13.74 15.29
CA GLU A 333 -4.18 -13.79 16.67
C GLU A 333 -3.11 -13.31 17.67
N ALA A 334 -1.85 -13.69 17.46
CA ALA A 334 -0.73 -13.22 18.26
C ALA A 334 -0.51 -11.70 18.09
N ALA A 335 -0.52 -11.21 16.84
CA ALA A 335 -0.43 -9.79 16.54
C ALA A 335 -1.60 -9.01 17.15
N TYR A 336 -2.84 -9.52 17.05
CA TYR A 336 -4.01 -8.88 17.64
C TYR A 336 -3.96 -8.81 19.17
N ALA A 337 -3.39 -9.82 19.84
CA ALA A 337 -3.12 -9.74 21.27
C ALA A 337 -2.15 -8.58 21.61
N ASN A 338 -1.15 -8.34 20.75
CA ASN A 338 -0.23 -7.20 20.89
C ASN A 338 -0.92 -5.87 20.57
N ILE A 339 -1.80 -5.81 19.56
CA ILE A 339 -2.62 -4.65 19.22
C ILE A 339 -3.46 -4.21 20.43
N LYS A 340 -4.15 -5.14 21.09
CA LYS A 340 -4.93 -4.83 22.30
C LYS A 340 -4.09 -4.33 23.47
N ALA A 341 -2.86 -4.83 23.58
CA ALA A 341 -1.94 -4.41 24.64
C ALA A 341 -1.34 -3.02 24.37
N VAL A 342 -1.13 -2.64 23.10
CA VAL A 342 -0.63 -1.31 22.71
C VAL A 342 -1.75 -0.27 22.72
N GLY A 343 -2.92 -0.62 22.19
CA GLY A 343 -4.04 0.30 22.00
C GLY A 343 -3.82 1.32 20.87
N LEU A 344 -4.82 2.16 20.64
CA LEU A 344 -4.67 3.32 19.75
C LEU A 344 -3.85 4.42 20.43
N PRO A 345 -3.14 5.27 19.65
CA PRO A 345 -2.52 6.46 20.19
C PRO A 345 -3.53 7.38 20.89
N THR A 346 -3.07 8.09 21.91
CA THR A 346 -3.84 9.20 22.47
C THR A 346 -3.77 10.39 21.52
N TRP A 347 -4.91 10.72 20.92
CA TRP A 347 -5.06 11.87 20.04
C TRP A 347 -5.31 13.15 20.84
N SER A 348 -4.59 14.23 20.51
CA SER A 348 -4.84 15.55 21.09
C SER A 348 -6.11 16.18 20.51
N ASP A 349 -6.62 17.22 21.18
CA ASP A 349 -7.74 18.01 20.66
C ASP A 349 -7.42 18.66 19.31
N ASP A 350 -6.16 19.09 19.12
CA ASP A 350 -5.66 19.64 17.87
C ASP A 350 -5.67 18.62 16.72
N GLU A 351 -5.22 17.40 16.99
CA GLU A 351 -5.23 16.30 16.00
C GLU A 351 -6.66 15.89 15.63
N GLN A 352 -7.56 15.87 16.62
CA GLN A 352 -8.98 15.59 16.40
C GLN A 352 -9.65 16.71 15.60
N ALA A 353 -9.37 17.98 15.92
CA ALA A 353 -9.89 19.13 15.18
C ALA A 353 -9.38 19.12 13.72
N PHE A 354 -8.09 18.84 13.52
CA PHE A 354 -7.50 18.73 12.19
C PHE A 354 -8.14 17.62 11.37
N ALA A 355 -8.28 16.41 11.91
CA ALA A 355 -8.91 15.29 11.21
C ALA A 355 -10.35 15.60 10.76
N LYS A 356 -11.13 16.27 11.62
CA LYS A 356 -12.48 16.73 11.28
C LYS A 356 -12.49 17.78 10.18
N ALA A 357 -11.52 18.70 10.19
CA ALA A 357 -11.39 19.71 9.14
C ALA A 357 -11.09 19.06 7.78
N VAL A 358 -10.24 18.02 7.74
CA VAL A 358 -9.95 17.23 6.54
C VAL A 358 -11.21 16.47 6.08
N GLN A 359 -11.88 15.74 6.97
CA GLN A 359 -13.12 15.02 6.65
C GLN A 359 -14.19 15.97 6.06
N LYS A 360 -14.32 17.17 6.63
CA LYS A 360 -15.22 18.20 6.11
C LYS A 360 -14.82 18.66 4.71
N SER A 361 -13.52 18.87 4.43
CA SER A 361 -13.07 19.41 3.15
C SER A 361 -13.19 18.44 1.99
N VAL A 362 -13.14 17.13 2.27
CA VAL A 362 -13.39 16.07 1.28
C VAL A 362 -14.87 15.69 1.17
N GLY A 363 -15.75 16.29 1.99
CA GLY A 363 -17.18 16.00 2.00
C GLY A 363 -17.50 14.61 2.55
N ALA A 364 -16.74 14.12 3.53
CA ALA A 364 -16.97 12.83 4.16
C ALA A 364 -18.35 12.77 4.85
N ASP A 365 -19.01 11.61 4.74
CA ASP A 365 -20.31 11.34 5.36
C ASP A 365 -20.24 11.45 6.89
N LYS A 366 -19.14 10.97 7.48
CA LYS A 366 -18.86 11.07 8.91
C LYS A 366 -17.66 11.97 9.15
N GLN A 367 -17.83 12.93 10.06
CA GLN A 367 -16.82 13.93 10.43
C GLN A 367 -16.49 13.82 11.92
N GLU A 368 -16.16 12.60 12.36
CA GLU A 368 -15.99 12.25 13.77
C GLU A 368 -14.54 12.42 14.26
N GLY A 369 -13.60 12.65 13.35
CA GLY A 369 -12.17 12.76 13.61
C GLY A 369 -11.46 11.41 13.57
N LEU A 370 -10.43 11.25 14.41
CA LEU A 370 -9.60 10.04 14.50
C LEU A 370 -10.26 8.99 15.40
N ALA A 371 -10.08 7.72 15.03
CA ALA A 371 -10.59 6.58 15.80
C ALA A 371 -10.08 6.60 17.25
N LYS A 372 -10.98 6.36 18.20
CA LYS A 372 -10.66 6.31 19.64
C LYS A 372 -10.76 4.89 20.22
N GLU A 373 -11.34 3.97 19.46
CA GLU A 373 -11.53 2.58 19.84
C GLU A 373 -10.98 1.66 18.74
N LEU A 374 -10.39 0.54 19.16
CA LEU A 374 -9.92 -0.47 18.23
C LEU A 374 -11.09 -1.14 17.52
N ASP A 375 -10.91 -1.39 16.23
CA ASP A 375 -11.85 -2.23 15.49
C ASP A 375 -11.84 -3.67 16.00
N LYS A 376 -12.94 -4.37 15.75
CA LYS A 376 -13.08 -5.77 16.15
C LYS A 376 -12.24 -6.66 15.25
N PHE A 377 -11.55 -7.62 15.86
CA PHE A 377 -10.92 -8.73 15.16
C PHE A 377 -11.95 -9.84 14.92
N GLU A 378 -12.48 -9.87 13.71
CA GLU A 378 -13.54 -10.78 13.30
C GLU A 378 -13.01 -11.88 12.36
N PRO A 379 -13.66 -13.06 12.32
CA PRO A 379 -13.36 -14.05 11.29
C PRO A 379 -13.60 -13.47 9.89
N PRO A 380 -12.91 -13.99 8.85
CA PRO A 380 -13.19 -13.62 7.48
C PRO A 380 -14.66 -13.92 7.14
N LEU A 381 -15.23 -13.13 6.24
CA LEU A 381 -16.60 -13.33 5.76
C LEU A 381 -16.71 -14.69 5.08
N ALA A 382 -17.83 -15.39 5.30
CA ALA A 382 -18.10 -16.66 4.62
C ALA A 382 -18.12 -16.49 3.09
N GLU A 383 -18.67 -15.36 2.63
CA GLU A 383 -18.62 -14.91 1.24
C GLU A 383 -17.74 -13.66 1.17
N PRO A 384 -16.53 -13.75 0.60
CA PRO A 384 -15.65 -12.60 0.46
C PRO A 384 -16.33 -11.48 -0.33
N LYS A 385 -16.06 -10.22 0.05
CA LYS A 385 -16.52 -9.06 -0.73
C LYS A 385 -15.42 -8.58 -1.66
N SER A 386 -15.80 -8.07 -2.83
CA SER A 386 -14.88 -7.35 -3.72
C SER A 386 -14.26 -6.15 -2.99
N GLY A 387 -13.09 -5.71 -3.46
CA GLY A 387 -12.41 -4.53 -2.95
C GLY A 387 -11.08 -4.31 -3.67
N GLY A 388 -10.18 -3.55 -3.03
CA GLY A 388 -8.81 -3.36 -3.51
C GLY A 388 -8.02 -4.66 -3.68
N SER A 389 -6.88 -4.56 -4.33
CA SER A 389 -5.90 -5.64 -4.49
C SER A 389 -4.57 -5.13 -4.00
N ASP A 390 -3.76 -6.04 -3.50
CA ASP A 390 -2.44 -5.76 -2.95
C ASP A 390 -1.60 -7.01 -3.24
N ASP A 391 -0.45 -6.82 -3.89
CA ASP A 391 0.43 -7.90 -4.34
C ASP A 391 1.16 -8.60 -3.17
N ILE A 392 0.95 -8.19 -1.91
CA ILE A 392 1.32 -9.01 -0.74
C ILE A 392 0.61 -10.36 -0.76
N GLY A 393 -0.52 -10.45 -1.47
CA GLY A 393 -1.19 -11.70 -1.76
C GLY A 393 -0.22 -12.76 -2.28
N ASP A 394 0.68 -12.43 -3.22
CA ASP A 394 1.64 -13.39 -3.78
C ASP A 394 2.56 -14.00 -2.72
N VAL A 395 3.09 -13.15 -1.83
CA VAL A 395 3.94 -13.61 -0.72
C VAL A 395 3.15 -14.48 0.24
N SER A 396 1.89 -14.12 0.50
CA SER A 396 1.02 -14.84 1.42
C SER A 396 0.77 -16.29 1.01
N TRP A 397 0.94 -16.66 -0.26
CA TRP A 397 0.79 -18.04 -0.74
C TRP A 397 2.08 -18.87 -0.72
N VAL A 398 3.23 -18.27 -0.46
CA VAL A 398 4.52 -18.98 -0.42
C VAL A 398 5.15 -19.03 0.97
N VAL A 399 4.76 -18.13 1.87
CA VAL A 399 5.24 -18.08 3.27
C VAL A 399 4.11 -17.68 4.22
N PRO A 400 4.03 -18.22 5.46
CA PRO A 400 3.14 -17.70 6.50
C PRO A 400 3.24 -16.17 6.64
N THR A 401 2.16 -15.47 6.31
CA THR A 401 2.16 -14.00 6.20
C THR A 401 0.97 -13.38 6.92
N ILE A 402 1.19 -12.25 7.58
CA ILE A 402 0.14 -11.35 8.07
C ILE A 402 0.40 -9.93 7.59
N THR A 403 -0.67 -9.12 7.54
CA THR A 403 -0.56 -7.66 7.42
C THR A 403 -1.03 -7.00 8.71
N ILE A 404 -0.24 -6.05 9.22
CA ILE A 404 -0.61 -5.19 10.35
C ILE A 404 -0.92 -3.80 9.79
N GLY A 405 -2.19 -3.41 9.94
CA GLY A 405 -2.66 -2.05 9.69
C GLY A 405 -2.33 -1.15 10.88
N TYR A 406 -1.80 0.05 10.66
CA TYR A 406 -1.48 1.01 11.73
C TYR A 406 -2.11 2.39 11.49
N PRO A 407 -2.53 3.12 12.54
CA PRO A 407 -3.44 4.25 12.44
C PRO A 407 -2.70 5.56 12.11
N SER A 408 -2.07 5.63 10.93
CA SER A 408 -1.33 6.83 10.49
C SER A 408 -2.12 7.74 9.54
N ASN A 409 -3.36 7.37 9.18
CA ASN A 409 -4.21 8.19 8.33
C ASN A 409 -5.60 8.45 8.95
N ILE A 410 -6.36 9.37 8.34
CA ILE A 410 -7.66 9.83 8.83
C ILE A 410 -8.76 8.91 8.28
N PRO A 411 -9.77 8.52 9.10
CA PRO A 411 -10.94 7.79 8.61
C PRO A 411 -11.74 8.57 7.55
N GLU A 412 -12.48 7.85 6.71
CA GLU A 412 -13.45 8.44 5.74
C GLU A 412 -12.82 9.28 4.62
N LEU A 413 -11.56 9.02 4.28
CA LEU A 413 -10.92 9.60 3.09
C LEU A 413 -11.12 8.70 1.85
N PRO A 414 -11.07 9.24 0.62
CA PRO A 414 -11.41 8.50 -0.59
C PRO A 414 -10.47 7.31 -0.92
N GLY A 415 -9.22 7.35 -0.48
CA GLY A 415 -8.18 6.43 -0.98
C GLY A 415 -7.70 6.82 -2.38
N HIS A 416 -6.45 6.50 -2.70
CA HIS A 416 -5.69 6.82 -3.90
C HIS A 416 -5.92 8.29 -4.33
N ASN A 417 -5.84 9.20 -3.36
CA ASN A 417 -6.23 10.60 -3.52
C ASN A 417 -5.22 11.53 -2.86
N TRP A 418 -5.06 12.75 -3.38
CA TRP A 418 -4.20 13.78 -2.78
C TRP A 418 -4.55 14.06 -1.31
N SER A 419 -5.82 13.95 -0.93
CA SER A 419 -6.28 14.21 0.44
C SER A 419 -5.76 13.19 1.46
N ASN A 420 -5.52 11.96 1.04
CA ASN A 420 -4.94 10.91 1.88
C ASN A 420 -3.46 11.20 2.23
N ALA A 421 -2.78 12.08 1.48
CA ALA A 421 -1.41 12.51 1.80
C ALA A 421 -1.35 13.60 2.89
N ILE A 422 -2.49 14.22 3.24
CA ILE A 422 -2.54 15.37 4.16
C ILE A 422 -1.99 15.02 5.55
N ALA A 423 -2.30 13.83 6.08
CA ALA A 423 -1.86 13.40 7.40
C ALA A 423 -0.42 12.87 7.42
N MET A 424 0.14 12.52 6.27
CA MET A 424 1.24 11.57 6.15
C MET A 424 2.63 12.10 6.53
N ALA A 425 2.75 13.37 6.92
CA ALA A 425 3.93 13.93 7.56
C ALA A 425 3.55 14.90 8.70
N THR A 426 2.56 14.47 9.49
CA THR A 426 2.03 15.21 10.65
C THR A 426 2.16 14.38 11.94
N PRO A 427 1.94 14.97 13.14
CA PRO A 427 1.91 14.22 14.39
C PRO A 427 0.96 13.01 14.39
N ILE A 428 -0.11 13.04 13.58
CA ILE A 428 -1.03 11.91 13.41
C ILE A 428 -0.28 10.70 12.83
N ALA A 429 0.39 10.87 11.68
CA ALA A 429 1.15 9.80 11.05
C ALA A 429 2.29 9.33 11.95
N HIS A 430 2.99 10.24 12.62
CA HIS A 430 4.11 9.90 13.51
C HIS A 430 3.67 9.03 14.70
N LYS A 431 2.56 9.38 15.34
CA LYS A 431 1.97 8.58 16.44
C LYS A 431 1.49 7.21 15.95
N GLY A 432 0.86 7.16 14.78
CA GLY A 432 0.43 5.91 14.15
C GLY A 432 1.60 4.98 13.84
N VAL A 433 2.70 5.52 13.29
CA VAL A 433 3.93 4.76 13.01
C VAL A 433 4.49 4.18 14.30
N VAL A 434 4.62 4.98 15.36
CA VAL A 434 5.14 4.50 16.66
C VAL A 434 4.25 3.40 17.25
N ALA A 435 2.92 3.52 17.17
CA ALA A 435 2.01 2.46 17.61
C ALA A 435 2.15 1.17 16.79
N GLY A 436 2.23 1.29 15.46
CA GLY A 436 2.52 0.16 14.57
C GLY A 436 3.83 -0.52 14.92
N SER A 437 4.91 0.25 15.12
CA SER A 437 6.25 -0.26 15.46
C SER A 437 6.25 -1.06 16.76
N LYS A 438 5.48 -0.63 17.77
CA LYS A 438 5.33 -1.36 19.03
C LYS A 438 4.72 -2.74 18.79
N VAL A 439 3.62 -2.81 18.03
CA VAL A 439 2.95 -4.07 17.71
C VAL A 439 3.86 -4.99 16.91
N VAL A 440 4.52 -4.46 15.88
CA VAL A 440 5.46 -5.22 15.04
C VAL A 440 6.61 -5.76 15.90
N ALA A 441 7.25 -4.93 16.73
CA ALA A 441 8.34 -5.37 17.62
C ALA A 441 7.92 -6.48 18.59
N MET A 442 6.74 -6.35 19.21
CA MET A 442 6.19 -7.38 20.09
C MET A 442 5.87 -8.68 19.35
N THR A 443 5.43 -8.59 18.10
CA THR A 443 5.09 -9.74 17.26
C THR A 443 6.34 -10.44 16.75
N ILE A 444 7.38 -9.70 16.37
CA ILE A 444 8.70 -10.29 16.06
C ILE A 444 9.22 -11.08 17.27
N LEU A 445 9.15 -10.51 18.48
CA LEU A 445 9.58 -11.23 19.69
C LEU A 445 8.77 -12.51 19.93
N ASP A 446 7.45 -12.47 19.70
CA ASP A 446 6.62 -13.69 19.78
C ASP A 446 7.11 -14.74 18.79
N LEU A 447 7.35 -14.36 17.53
CA LEU A 447 7.82 -15.26 16.50
C LEU A 447 9.22 -15.79 16.77
N LEU A 448 10.15 -14.98 17.29
CA LEU A 448 11.50 -15.42 17.66
C LEU A 448 11.48 -16.41 18.85
N THR A 449 10.69 -16.10 19.88
CA THR A 449 10.80 -16.77 21.19
C THR A 449 9.76 -17.87 21.45
N LYS A 450 8.73 -18.01 20.62
CA LYS A 450 7.67 -19.01 20.80
C LYS A 450 7.65 -20.03 19.66
N PRO A 451 8.43 -21.12 19.74
CA PRO A 451 8.43 -22.19 18.72
C PRO A 451 7.03 -22.77 18.45
N LYS A 452 6.17 -22.85 19.47
CA LYS A 452 4.78 -23.32 19.30
C LYS A 452 3.93 -22.42 18.40
N LEU A 453 4.17 -21.10 18.43
CA LEU A 453 3.47 -20.16 17.54
C LEU A 453 3.89 -20.41 16.08
N ARG A 454 5.19 -20.53 15.82
CA ARG A 454 5.72 -20.83 14.48
C ARG A 454 5.23 -22.18 13.96
N GLN A 455 5.20 -23.20 14.82
CA GLN A 455 4.65 -24.51 14.45
C GLN A 455 3.17 -24.40 14.06
N ALA A 456 2.36 -23.69 14.87
CA ALA A 456 0.95 -23.47 14.55
C ALA A 456 0.78 -22.67 13.25
N ALA A 457 1.62 -21.65 13.02
CA ALA A 457 1.61 -20.86 11.78
C ALA A 457 1.89 -21.75 10.55
N LYS A 458 2.93 -22.60 10.63
CA LYS A 458 3.27 -23.57 9.58
C LYS A 458 2.18 -24.61 9.36
N ASP A 459 1.58 -25.11 10.43
CA ASP A 459 0.49 -26.09 10.37
C ASP A 459 -0.75 -25.49 9.70
N TYR A 460 -1.12 -24.25 10.06
CA TYR A 460 -2.22 -23.54 9.41
C TYR A 460 -1.93 -23.29 7.93
N PHE A 461 -0.73 -22.82 7.61
CA PHE A 461 -0.32 -22.55 6.23
C PHE A 461 -0.40 -23.82 5.36
N THR A 462 0.09 -24.95 5.87
CA THR A 462 0.15 -26.21 5.12
C THR A 462 -1.20 -26.93 5.05
N ASN A 463 -1.93 -26.98 6.17
CA ASN A 463 -3.08 -27.86 6.33
C ASN A 463 -4.44 -27.14 6.26
N VAL A 464 -4.45 -25.80 6.23
CA VAL A 464 -5.67 -25.01 6.08
C VAL A 464 -5.58 -24.14 4.84
N GLN A 465 -4.64 -23.19 4.82
CA GLN A 465 -4.55 -22.19 3.77
C GLN A 465 -4.21 -22.80 2.40
N THR A 466 -3.16 -23.62 2.33
CA THR A 466 -2.70 -24.20 1.05
C THR A 466 -3.20 -25.62 0.82
N LYS A 467 -4.19 -26.09 1.58
CA LYS A 467 -4.67 -27.47 1.51
C LYS A 467 -5.31 -27.77 0.16
N ASP A 468 -6.29 -26.95 -0.22
CA ASP A 468 -7.15 -27.18 -1.39
C ASP A 468 -6.79 -26.28 -2.59
N GLN A 469 -5.95 -25.26 -2.37
CA GLN A 469 -5.47 -24.32 -3.39
C GLN A 469 -3.98 -24.07 -3.18
N LYS A 470 -3.23 -23.99 -4.29
CA LYS A 470 -1.80 -23.67 -4.29
C LYS A 470 -1.58 -22.34 -4.97
N TYR A 471 -0.42 -21.74 -4.72
CA TYR A 471 0.02 -20.58 -5.49
C TYR A 471 0.06 -20.93 -6.97
N GLU A 472 -0.66 -20.17 -7.80
CA GLU A 472 -0.62 -20.27 -9.25
C GLU A 472 0.12 -19.03 -9.78
N PRO A 473 1.40 -19.15 -10.20
CA PRO A 473 2.13 -18.03 -10.75
C PRO A 473 1.42 -17.47 -11.99
N MET A 474 1.08 -16.19 -11.93
CA MET A 474 0.49 -15.45 -13.06
C MET A 474 1.57 -14.78 -13.92
N LEU A 475 2.84 -14.88 -13.51
CA LEU A 475 4.03 -14.50 -14.27
C LEU A 475 4.73 -15.73 -14.84
N SER A 476 5.21 -15.61 -16.07
CA SER A 476 6.14 -16.56 -16.67
C SER A 476 7.60 -16.25 -16.30
N ALA A 477 8.49 -17.20 -16.58
CA ALA A 477 9.94 -17.00 -16.44
C ALA A 477 10.51 -15.96 -17.42
N ALA A 478 9.81 -15.69 -18.54
CA ALA A 478 10.23 -14.71 -19.54
C ALA A 478 9.81 -13.29 -19.19
N ASP A 479 8.75 -13.12 -18.37
CA ASP A 479 8.26 -11.80 -17.99
C ASP A 479 9.33 -11.02 -17.23
N ARG A 480 9.36 -9.71 -17.45
CA ARG A 480 10.29 -8.78 -16.80
C ARG A 480 9.50 -7.65 -16.18
N PRO A 481 9.91 -7.13 -15.01
CA PRO A 481 9.26 -5.97 -14.42
C PRO A 481 9.25 -4.82 -15.42
N PRO A 482 8.13 -4.08 -15.57
CA PRO A 482 8.03 -2.94 -16.49
C PRO A 482 8.68 -1.68 -15.90
N ILE A 483 9.99 -1.74 -15.71
CA ILE A 483 10.83 -0.72 -15.03
C ILE A 483 10.87 0.64 -15.73
N GLU A 484 10.36 0.73 -16.95
CA GLU A 484 10.22 1.98 -17.70
C GLU A 484 8.97 2.77 -17.31
N ILE A 485 7.97 2.15 -16.68
CA ILE A 485 6.77 2.83 -16.22
C ILE A 485 7.17 3.96 -15.25
N ASN A 486 6.48 5.09 -15.36
CA ASN A 486 6.70 6.32 -14.58
C ASN A 486 8.04 7.04 -14.79
N ARG A 487 8.97 6.51 -15.59
CA ARG A 487 10.30 7.12 -15.82
C ARG A 487 10.18 8.58 -16.30
N GLU A 488 9.35 8.83 -17.30
CA GLU A 488 9.18 10.17 -17.87
C GLU A 488 8.51 11.15 -16.88
N ILE A 489 7.54 10.66 -16.10
CA ILE A 489 6.86 11.45 -15.07
C ILE A 489 7.88 11.86 -14.01
N MET A 490 8.70 10.93 -13.53
CA MET A 490 9.73 11.24 -12.55
C MET A 490 10.85 12.11 -13.13
N ALA A 491 11.26 11.90 -14.37
CA ALA A 491 12.23 12.78 -15.04
C ALA A 491 11.73 14.24 -15.11
N ARG A 492 10.42 14.44 -15.28
CA ARG A 492 9.79 15.77 -15.26
C ARG A 492 9.76 16.37 -13.86
N TYR A 493 9.24 15.64 -12.88
CA TYR A 493 8.90 16.22 -11.57
C TYR A 493 10.00 16.13 -10.52
N LYS A 494 10.94 15.18 -10.61
CA LYS A 494 12.01 15.01 -9.62
C LYS A 494 12.83 16.29 -9.37
N PRO A 495 13.25 17.06 -10.41
CA PRO A 495 13.99 18.31 -10.18
C PRO A 495 13.21 19.41 -9.44
N GLU A 496 11.88 19.39 -9.53
CA GLU A 496 11.01 20.33 -8.80
C GLU A 496 10.77 19.85 -7.37
N LEU A 497 10.45 18.56 -7.21
CA LEU A 497 10.24 17.92 -5.91
C LEU A 497 11.49 17.95 -5.03
N SER A 498 12.70 17.86 -5.61
CA SER A 498 13.95 17.86 -4.84
C SER A 498 14.19 19.14 -4.05
N ARG A 499 13.52 20.24 -4.40
CA ARG A 499 13.56 21.51 -3.65
C ARG A 499 12.82 21.42 -2.31
N TYR A 500 11.94 20.41 -2.18
CA TYR A 500 11.12 20.15 -1.02
C TYR A 500 11.64 18.95 -0.21
N TYR A 501 12.75 18.33 -0.57
CA TYR A 501 13.27 17.20 0.21
C TYR A 501 13.55 17.60 1.66
N TYR A 502 13.04 16.79 2.58
CA TYR A 502 13.16 17.04 4.00
C TYR A 502 14.62 16.95 4.44
N ASP A 503 15.09 17.97 5.15
CA ASP A 503 16.41 18.04 5.76
C ASP A 503 16.29 17.96 7.29
N PRO A 504 16.40 16.75 7.88
CA PRO A 504 16.28 16.57 9.33
C PRO A 504 17.44 17.21 10.11
N ALA A 505 18.56 17.58 9.47
CA ALA A 505 19.65 18.27 10.14
C ALA A 505 19.35 19.77 10.38
N ARG A 506 18.41 20.33 9.61
CA ARG A 506 18.05 21.77 9.68
C ARG A 506 16.70 22.01 10.35
N TYR A 507 15.75 21.09 10.16
CA TYR A 507 14.38 21.29 10.61
C TYR A 507 13.90 20.13 11.50
N PRO A 508 13.30 20.42 12.67
CA PRO A 508 12.86 19.36 13.58
C PRO A 508 11.74 18.50 13.00
N THR A 509 10.89 19.04 12.12
CA THR A 509 9.88 18.28 11.38
C THR A 509 9.76 18.77 9.94
N TYR A 510 9.11 18.00 9.07
CA TYR A 510 8.85 18.47 7.71
C TYR A 510 7.85 19.63 7.66
N LEU A 511 6.91 19.70 8.61
CA LEU A 511 6.02 20.85 8.74
C LEU A 511 6.79 22.14 9.04
N ASP A 512 7.81 22.08 9.91
CA ASP A 512 8.67 23.23 10.20
C ASP A 512 9.44 23.68 8.96
N GLN A 513 9.96 22.74 8.15
CA GLN A 513 10.63 23.05 6.89
C GLN A 513 9.70 23.76 5.90
N LEU A 514 8.43 23.34 5.84
CA LEU A 514 7.43 23.94 4.98
C LEU A 514 6.80 25.22 5.55
N GLY A 515 7.14 25.60 6.79
CA GLY A 515 6.55 26.74 7.49
C GLY A 515 5.08 26.54 7.87
N ILE A 516 4.63 25.28 8.04
CA ILE A 516 3.25 24.91 8.34
C ILE A 516 3.10 24.72 9.85
N LYS A 517 2.26 25.55 10.48
CA LYS A 517 1.92 25.37 11.90
C LYS A 517 0.84 24.30 12.04
N PHE A 518 1.04 23.33 12.93
CA PHE A 518 0.02 22.33 13.25
C PHE A 518 -0.68 22.65 14.59
N PRO A 519 -2.03 22.59 14.65
CA PRO A 519 -2.95 22.37 13.54
C PRO A 519 -3.19 23.66 12.75
N THR A 520 -3.30 23.54 11.43
CA THR A 520 -3.91 24.56 10.57
C THR A 520 -5.30 24.06 10.18
N LEU A 521 -6.35 24.83 10.48
CA LEU A 521 -7.74 24.38 10.30
C LEU A 521 -8.47 25.08 9.16
N GLU A 522 -8.07 26.31 8.83
CA GLU A 522 -8.74 27.15 7.84
C GLU A 522 -7.74 27.76 6.87
N LYS A 523 -8.17 27.95 5.62
CA LYS A 523 -7.36 28.59 4.60
C LYS A 523 -7.29 30.09 4.91
N PRO A 524 -6.08 30.69 5.03
CA PRO A 524 -5.96 32.13 5.18
C PRO A 524 -6.70 32.85 4.05
N ALA A 525 -7.40 33.93 4.38
CA ALA A 525 -8.05 34.77 3.37
C ALA A 525 -6.99 35.23 2.36
N ALA A 526 -7.31 35.15 1.07
CA ALA A 526 -6.42 35.67 0.04
C ALA A 526 -6.15 37.16 0.33
N PRO A 527 -4.90 37.64 0.22
CA PRO A 527 -4.63 39.06 0.42
C PRO A 527 -5.51 39.86 -0.53
N THR A 528 -6.30 40.77 0.04
CA THR A 528 -7.10 41.70 -0.73
C THR A 528 -6.17 42.50 -1.63
N ALA A 529 -6.36 42.40 -2.95
CA ALA A 529 -5.63 43.24 -3.89
C ALA A 529 -5.81 44.70 -3.46
N PRO A 530 -4.74 45.51 -3.36
CA PRO A 530 -4.89 46.92 -3.04
C PRO A 530 -5.86 47.52 -4.05
N ALA A 531 -6.92 48.15 -3.55
CA ALA A 531 -7.88 48.85 -4.39
C ALA A 531 -7.09 49.73 -5.36
N ALA A 532 -7.28 49.49 -6.66
CA ALA A 532 -6.72 50.35 -7.68
C ALA A 532 -7.13 51.78 -7.32
N LYS A 533 -6.16 52.61 -6.94
CA LYS A 533 -6.38 54.04 -6.83
C LYS A 533 -6.77 54.47 -8.26
N GLY A 534 -8.02 54.86 -8.42
CA GLY A 534 -8.47 55.49 -9.65
C GLY A 534 -7.71 56.80 -9.79
N ASP A 535 -6.93 56.90 -10.86
CA ASP A 535 -6.46 58.16 -11.43
C ASP A 535 -7.43 58.58 -12.54
#